data_AF-A0A7S0KPL3-F1
#
_entry.id   AF-A0A7S0KPL3-F1
#
_cell.length_a   1.000
_cell.length_b   1.000
_cell.length_c   1.000
_cell.angle_alpha   90.00
_cell.angle_beta   90.00
_cell.angle_gamma   90.00
#
_symmetry.space_group_name_H-M   'P 1'
#
loop_
_entity.id
_entity.type
_entity.pdbx_description
1 polymer ?
#
loop_
_entity_poly.entity_id
_entity_poly.type
_entity_poly.pdbx_seq_one_letter_code
_entity_poly.pdbx_strand_id
1 'polypeptide(L)'
;MAPAPAVPSGVPSSGLHAWFPSQTSAPVWRSAVSNHVGYVRYGSVNARTENGNGAVKTVRTLYGDTGSMMDFGSILPATWTLCTLARYTGNTRRRIFQASGNFIHGHWHDRRGVAYYDTWVTPSDPSRGNKHDWLVMCGTNGAQRVYADGVQIATGSRNGGSGNKKLGINYGDGSCCNGETSDWAVAEIMVWNRALSDDEMLSVTKYLQDDIL
;
A
#
# COMPACT_ATOMS: atom_id res chain seq x y z
N MET A 1 8.27 7.18 25.25
CA MET A 1 7.80 6.98 23.86
C MET A 1 7.47 8.34 23.28
N ALA A 2 7.89 8.63 22.04
CA ALA A 2 7.40 9.81 21.35
C ALA A 2 5.87 9.71 21.16
N PRO A 3 5.13 10.82 21.21
CA PRO A 3 3.69 10.81 20.93
C PRO A 3 3.41 10.28 19.53
N ALA A 4 2.27 9.63 19.34
CA ALA A 4 1.83 9.19 18.01
C ALA A 4 1.70 10.42 17.08
N PRO A 5 2.08 10.30 15.80
CA PRO A 5 1.88 11.37 14.83
C PRO A 5 0.41 11.77 14.75
N ALA A 6 0.14 13.07 14.58
CA ALA A 6 -1.21 13.56 14.28
C ALA A 6 -1.57 13.25 12.83
N VAL A 7 -2.85 12.95 12.57
CA VAL A 7 -3.34 12.73 11.20
C VAL A 7 -3.09 14.00 10.36
N PRO A 8 -2.44 13.89 9.19
CA PRO A 8 -2.10 15.05 8.37
C PRO A 8 -3.33 15.81 7.89
N SER A 9 -3.16 17.11 7.64
CA SER A 9 -4.22 17.93 7.05
C SER A 9 -4.62 17.39 5.67
N GLY A 10 -5.92 17.36 5.38
CA GLY A 10 -6.45 16.83 4.11
C GLY A 10 -6.60 15.31 4.05
N VAL A 11 -5.99 14.57 4.98
CA VAL A 11 -6.26 13.13 5.14
C VAL A 11 -7.59 12.95 5.87
N PRO A 12 -8.58 12.22 5.31
CA PRO A 12 -9.86 12.00 5.98
C PRO A 12 -9.68 11.20 7.27
N SER A 13 -9.98 11.79 8.43
CA SER A 13 -9.93 11.08 9.71
C SER A 13 -11.12 10.13 9.89
N SER A 14 -12.28 10.50 9.34
CA SER A 14 -13.48 9.67 9.40
C SER A 14 -13.25 8.31 8.73
N GLY A 15 -13.41 7.25 9.50
CA GLY A 15 -13.22 5.87 9.05
C GLY A 15 -11.77 5.44 8.85
N LEU A 16 -10.78 6.26 9.23
CA LEU A 16 -9.36 5.86 9.17
C LEU A 16 -9.12 4.73 10.18
N HIS A 17 -8.94 3.53 9.67
CA HIS A 17 -8.95 2.26 10.41
C HIS A 17 -7.54 1.81 10.82
N ALA A 18 -6.56 2.03 9.96
CA ALA A 18 -5.15 1.77 10.23
C ALA A 18 -4.29 2.79 9.49
N TRP A 19 -3.23 3.26 10.14
CA TRP A 19 -2.27 4.17 9.53
C TRP A 19 -0.86 3.84 10.02
N PHE A 20 -0.01 3.39 9.12
CA PHE A 20 1.40 3.08 9.37
C PHE A 20 2.24 4.16 8.68
N PRO A 21 2.65 5.22 9.41
CA PRO A 21 3.30 6.37 8.79
C PRO A 21 4.77 6.13 8.49
N SER A 22 5.25 6.74 7.40
CA SER A 22 6.66 6.78 7.01
C SER A 22 7.57 7.21 8.15
N GLN A 23 7.14 8.22 8.91
CA GLN A 23 7.86 8.77 10.06
C GLN A 23 8.21 7.72 11.13
N THR A 24 7.35 6.72 11.35
CA THR A 24 7.54 5.70 12.39
C THR A 24 7.86 4.32 11.83
N SER A 25 8.20 4.22 10.54
CA SER A 25 8.48 2.94 9.89
C SER A 25 9.61 2.20 10.61
N ALA A 26 9.30 0.98 11.08
CA ALA A 26 10.17 0.13 11.89
C ALA A 26 9.76 -1.34 11.71
N PRO A 27 10.67 -2.33 11.93
CA PRO A 27 10.33 -3.75 11.79
C PRO A 27 9.13 -4.21 12.63
N VAL A 28 8.86 -3.54 13.76
CA VAL A 28 7.57 -3.57 14.45
C VAL A 28 6.87 -2.23 14.18
N TRP A 29 6.02 -2.20 13.17
CA TRP A 29 5.39 -0.97 12.70
C TRP A 29 4.02 -0.81 13.33
N ARG A 30 3.86 0.14 14.25
CA ARG A 30 2.59 0.36 14.94
C ARG A 30 1.71 1.34 14.16
N SER A 31 0.42 1.03 14.09
CA SER A 31 -0.57 1.98 13.61
C SER A 31 -0.62 3.19 14.53
N ALA A 32 -0.71 4.40 13.97
CA ALA A 32 -0.82 5.65 14.70
C ALA A 32 -2.27 5.95 15.18
N VAL A 33 -3.25 5.20 14.69
CA VAL A 33 -4.69 5.46 14.92
C VAL A 33 -5.44 4.28 15.55
N SER A 34 -4.79 3.13 15.70
CA SER A 34 -5.42 1.90 16.19
C SER A 34 -4.40 0.95 16.82
N ASN A 35 -4.88 -0.15 17.39
CA ASN A 35 -4.03 -1.18 18.02
C ASN A 35 -3.38 -2.14 17.02
N HIS A 36 -3.53 -1.92 15.71
CA HIS A 36 -2.92 -2.74 14.68
C HIS A 36 -1.40 -2.58 14.67
N VAL A 37 -0.70 -3.70 14.44
CA VAL A 37 0.77 -3.73 14.39
C VAL A 37 1.21 -4.62 13.23
N GLY A 38 2.08 -4.09 12.37
CA GLY A 38 2.80 -4.87 11.37
C GLY A 38 4.05 -5.51 11.97
N TYR A 39 4.20 -6.82 11.80
CA TYR A 39 5.36 -7.57 12.27
C TYR A 39 6.14 -8.16 11.09
N VAL A 40 7.46 -8.22 11.23
CA VAL A 40 8.29 -9.09 10.37
C VAL A 40 7.88 -10.53 10.60
N ARG A 41 7.49 -11.21 9.53
CA ARG A 41 7.12 -12.63 9.57
C ARG A 41 8.30 -13.52 9.20
N TYR A 42 9.07 -13.12 8.18
CA TYR A 42 10.26 -13.82 7.68
C TYR A 42 11.29 -12.82 7.14
N GLY A 43 12.54 -13.27 7.05
CA GLY A 43 13.64 -12.49 6.47
C GLY A 43 14.08 -11.30 7.32
N SER A 44 14.77 -10.36 6.69
CA SER A 44 15.36 -9.19 7.34
C SER A 44 14.75 -7.90 6.79
N VAL A 45 13.84 -7.31 7.56
CA VAL A 45 13.27 -6.00 7.24
C VAL A 45 14.00 -4.93 8.01
N ASN A 46 14.48 -3.90 7.32
CA ASN A 46 15.22 -2.79 7.92
C ASN A 46 14.61 -1.46 7.52
N ALA A 47 14.80 -0.44 8.38
CA ALA A 47 14.40 0.93 8.06
C ALA A 47 15.60 1.70 7.50
N ARG A 48 15.34 2.58 6.52
CA ARG A 48 16.31 3.56 6.04
C ARG A 48 15.62 4.86 5.65
N THR A 49 16.41 5.91 5.48
CA THR A 49 15.98 7.15 4.85
C THR A 49 16.74 7.28 3.54
N GLU A 50 16.03 7.53 2.45
CA GLU A 50 16.61 7.63 1.10
C GLU A 50 16.05 8.82 0.32
N ASN A 51 16.78 9.25 -0.72
CA ASN A 51 16.38 10.30 -1.66
C ASN A 51 16.30 9.69 -3.08
N GLY A 52 15.48 10.27 -3.96
CA GLY A 52 15.37 9.91 -5.37
C GLY A 52 14.20 8.95 -5.65
N ASN A 53 14.24 8.28 -6.81
CA ASN A 53 13.14 7.42 -7.30
C ASN A 53 11.81 8.19 -7.42
N GLY A 54 11.85 9.38 -8.01
CA GLY A 54 10.70 10.27 -8.14
C GLY A 54 10.41 11.15 -6.92
N ALA A 55 11.05 10.91 -5.78
CA ALA A 55 10.95 11.79 -4.60
C ALA A 55 11.93 12.97 -4.71
N VAL A 56 11.47 14.17 -4.35
CA VAL A 56 12.26 15.38 -4.14
C VAL A 56 12.77 15.43 -2.69
N LYS A 57 11.97 14.96 -1.74
CA LYS A 57 12.29 14.87 -0.31
C LYS A 57 12.97 13.55 0.04
N THR A 58 13.47 13.48 1.26
CA THR A 58 13.98 12.23 1.84
C THR A 58 12.84 11.41 2.43
N VAL A 59 12.70 10.16 1.99
CA VAL A 59 11.63 9.25 2.39
C VAL A 59 12.17 8.24 3.40
N ARG A 60 11.56 8.17 4.59
CA ARG A 60 11.81 7.08 5.54
C ARG A 60 10.98 5.86 5.15
N THR A 61 11.60 4.70 5.03
CA THR A 61 10.95 3.49 4.50
C THR A 61 11.46 2.23 5.18
N LEU A 62 10.61 1.21 5.22
CA LEU A 62 11.06 -0.16 5.39
C LEU A 62 11.39 -0.77 4.04
N TYR A 63 12.43 -1.58 4.01
CA TYR A 63 12.81 -2.32 2.82
C TYR A 63 13.17 -3.77 3.15
N GLY A 64 13.10 -4.59 2.12
CA GLY A 64 13.44 -5.99 2.18
C GLY A 64 13.64 -6.59 0.79
N ASP A 65 14.18 -7.80 0.77
CA ASP A 65 14.29 -8.63 -0.42
C ASP A 65 13.06 -9.54 -0.59
N THR A 66 13.12 -10.43 -1.56
CA THR A 66 12.09 -11.45 -1.83
C THR A 66 11.77 -12.39 -0.67
N GLY A 67 12.69 -12.58 0.29
CA GLY A 67 12.51 -13.40 1.49
C GLY A 67 12.02 -12.60 2.71
N SER A 68 11.99 -11.27 2.59
CA SER A 68 11.59 -10.36 3.66
C SER A 68 10.10 -10.09 3.59
N MET A 69 9.37 -10.50 4.62
CA MET A 69 7.91 -10.53 4.66
C MET A 69 7.37 -9.82 5.89
N MET A 70 6.28 -9.08 5.72
CA MET A 70 5.54 -8.44 6.82
C MET A 70 4.08 -8.85 6.82
N ASP A 71 3.52 -9.06 8.01
CA ASP A 71 2.11 -9.33 8.25
C ASP A 71 1.50 -8.20 9.08
N PHE A 72 0.43 -7.58 8.58
CA PHE A 72 -0.31 -6.52 9.26
C PHE A 72 -1.63 -7.03 9.87
N GLY A 73 -1.96 -8.30 9.69
CA GLY A 73 -3.21 -8.89 10.15
C GLY A 73 -4.43 -8.41 9.37
N SER A 74 -5.61 -8.59 9.96
CA SER A 74 -6.91 -8.29 9.36
C SER A 74 -7.22 -6.79 9.35
N ILE A 75 -6.50 -6.03 8.51
CA ILE A 75 -6.66 -4.58 8.39
C ILE A 75 -7.52 -4.15 7.21
N LEU A 76 -7.95 -5.06 6.33
CA LEU A 76 -8.91 -4.78 5.25
C LEU A 76 -10.31 -5.26 5.65
N PRO A 77 -11.19 -4.40 6.21
CA PRO A 77 -12.55 -4.77 6.63
C PRO A 77 -13.47 -5.12 5.44
N ALA A 78 -14.78 -5.31 5.67
CA ALA A 78 -15.73 -5.70 4.61
C ALA A 78 -15.78 -4.69 3.45
N THR A 79 -15.77 -3.40 3.76
CA THR A 79 -15.58 -2.31 2.79
C THR A 79 -14.36 -1.51 3.20
N TRP A 80 -13.46 -1.25 2.26
CA TRP A 80 -12.19 -0.60 2.56
C TRP A 80 -11.74 0.34 1.45
N THR A 81 -10.89 1.28 1.83
CA THR A 81 -9.98 1.99 0.93
C THR A 81 -8.56 1.77 1.44
N LEU A 82 -7.64 1.42 0.55
CA LEU A 82 -6.22 1.23 0.84
C LEU A 82 -5.44 2.25 0.03
N CYS A 83 -4.67 3.09 0.70
CA CYS A 83 -3.67 3.95 0.08
C CYS A 83 -2.27 3.54 0.55
N THR A 84 -1.33 3.43 -0.38
CA THR A 84 0.04 3.01 -0.09
C THR A 84 1.06 3.87 -0.83
N LEU A 85 2.25 3.97 -0.24
CA LEU A 85 3.44 4.53 -0.86
C LEU A 85 4.53 3.46 -0.89
N ALA A 86 4.84 2.93 -2.07
CA ALA A 86 5.77 1.81 -2.23
C ALA A 86 6.51 1.84 -3.56
N ARG A 87 7.62 1.11 -3.67
CA ARG A 87 8.37 0.89 -4.92
C ARG A 87 9.09 -0.44 -4.95
N TYR A 88 9.42 -0.89 -6.17
CA TYR A 88 10.42 -1.93 -6.36
C TYR A 88 11.83 -1.42 -6.05
N THR A 89 12.70 -2.26 -5.50
CA THR A 89 14.09 -1.91 -5.19
C THR A 89 15.13 -2.78 -5.90
N GLY A 90 14.72 -3.89 -6.53
CA GLY A 90 15.64 -4.88 -7.10
C GLY A 90 15.14 -5.52 -8.39
N ASN A 91 15.70 -6.68 -8.69
CA ASN A 91 15.48 -7.38 -9.96
C ASN A 91 14.23 -8.26 -9.93
N THR A 92 13.81 -8.72 -8.75
CA THR A 92 12.58 -9.50 -8.63
C THR A 92 11.41 -8.57 -8.39
N ARG A 93 10.57 -8.41 -9.42
CA ARG A 93 9.48 -7.43 -9.44
C ARG A 93 8.14 -8.11 -9.69
N ARG A 94 7.61 -8.75 -8.64
CA ARG A 94 6.29 -9.41 -8.64
C ARG A 94 5.33 -8.63 -7.75
N ARG A 95 4.69 -9.21 -6.75
CA ARG A 95 3.80 -8.47 -5.83
C ARG A 95 4.61 -7.86 -4.70
N ILE A 96 4.30 -6.63 -4.33
CA ILE A 96 4.73 -6.05 -3.05
C ILE A 96 3.63 -6.31 -2.02
N PHE A 97 2.46 -5.69 -2.21
CA PHE A 97 1.30 -5.94 -1.36
C PHE A 97 0.55 -7.18 -1.80
N GLN A 98 0.33 -8.08 -0.85
CA GLN A 98 -0.51 -9.26 -0.99
C GLN A 98 -1.55 -9.26 0.13
N ALA A 99 -2.61 -10.02 -0.07
CA ALA A 99 -3.62 -10.25 0.95
C ALA A 99 -4.15 -11.68 0.85
N SER A 100 -4.99 -12.11 1.79
CA SER A 100 -5.70 -13.38 1.66
C SER A 100 -6.48 -13.44 0.34
N GLY A 101 -6.46 -14.59 -0.36
CA GLY A 101 -6.98 -14.71 -1.73
C GLY A 101 -6.00 -14.24 -2.80
N ASN A 102 -6.51 -13.84 -3.97
CA ASN A 102 -5.67 -13.34 -5.06
C ASN A 102 -5.74 -11.81 -5.08
N PHE A 103 -4.70 -11.17 -4.54
CA PHE A 103 -4.68 -9.72 -4.31
C PHE A 103 -3.39 -9.09 -4.86
N ILE A 104 -3.55 -8.03 -5.66
CA ILE A 104 -2.49 -7.17 -6.19
C ILE A 104 -2.87 -5.72 -5.91
N HIS A 105 -1.96 -4.96 -5.31
CA HIS A 105 -2.12 -3.52 -5.14
C HIS A 105 -0.82 -2.79 -5.51
N GLY A 106 -0.87 -2.09 -6.65
CA GLY A 106 0.19 -1.22 -7.15
C GLY A 106 1.26 -1.91 -8.00
N HIS A 107 1.66 -3.14 -7.66
CA HIS A 107 2.87 -3.77 -8.22
C HIS A 107 2.62 -5.23 -8.59
N TRP A 108 2.83 -5.61 -9.86
CA TRP A 108 2.83 -7.01 -10.30
C TRP A 108 3.56 -7.20 -11.64
N HIS A 109 4.39 -8.25 -11.73
CA HIS A 109 5.02 -8.72 -12.96
C HIS A 109 5.72 -7.60 -13.77
N ASP A 110 6.72 -6.95 -13.16
CA ASP A 110 7.50 -5.84 -13.73
C ASP A 110 6.68 -4.56 -14.01
N ARG A 111 5.46 -4.45 -13.47
CA ARG A 111 4.56 -3.32 -13.70
C ARG A 111 4.25 -2.57 -12.41
N ARG A 112 4.04 -1.27 -12.60
CA ARG A 112 3.62 -0.28 -11.59
C ARG A 112 2.24 0.27 -11.97
N GLY A 113 1.39 0.53 -10.98
CA GLY A 113 0.04 1.09 -11.16
C GLY A 113 -0.99 0.08 -11.66
N VAL A 114 -0.98 -1.15 -11.13
CA VAL A 114 -1.97 -2.20 -11.44
C VAL A 114 -2.63 -2.74 -10.18
N ALA A 115 -3.89 -3.15 -10.26
CA ALA A 115 -4.62 -3.74 -9.14
C ALA A 115 -5.57 -4.89 -9.55
N TYR A 116 -5.58 -5.91 -8.70
CA TYR A 116 -6.43 -7.10 -8.80
C TYR A 116 -6.96 -7.43 -7.42
N TYR A 117 -8.27 -7.30 -7.20
CA TYR A 117 -8.92 -7.53 -5.90
C TYR A 117 -9.80 -8.77 -6.01
N ASP A 118 -9.21 -9.96 -6.19
CA ASP A 118 -9.87 -11.21 -6.64
C ASP A 118 -10.53 -11.13 -8.04
N THR A 119 -10.39 -10.00 -8.73
CA THR A 119 -10.61 -9.79 -10.17
C THR A 119 -9.82 -8.53 -10.58
N TRP A 120 -9.54 -8.36 -11.87
CA TRP A 120 -8.93 -7.13 -12.38
C TRP A 120 -9.87 -5.94 -12.13
N VAL A 121 -9.34 -4.91 -11.48
CA VAL A 121 -10.04 -3.62 -11.27
C VAL A 121 -9.34 -2.47 -11.97
N THR A 122 -8.19 -2.73 -12.58
CA THR A 122 -7.47 -1.85 -13.51
C THR A 122 -7.09 -2.66 -14.75
N PRO A 123 -6.63 -2.03 -15.84
CA PRO A 123 -5.85 -2.73 -16.85
C PRO A 123 -4.64 -3.44 -16.21
N SER A 124 -4.23 -4.57 -16.77
CA SER A 124 -3.02 -5.29 -16.38
C SER A 124 -1.79 -4.81 -17.15
N ASP A 125 -1.96 -4.00 -18.19
CA ASP A 125 -0.92 -3.33 -18.97
C ASP A 125 -1.45 -2.02 -19.59
N PRO A 126 -0.56 -1.11 -20.04
CA PRO A 126 0.89 -1.08 -19.77
C PRO A 126 1.20 -0.66 -18.32
N SER A 127 2.48 -0.77 -17.93
CA SER A 127 2.97 -0.16 -16.68
C SER A 127 2.78 1.36 -16.70
N ARG A 128 2.47 1.96 -15.55
CA ARG A 128 2.26 3.41 -15.37
C ARG A 128 3.53 4.08 -14.85
N GLY A 129 3.93 5.16 -15.51
CA GLY A 129 5.11 5.95 -15.12
C GLY A 129 6.41 5.14 -15.16
N ASN A 130 7.44 5.66 -14.49
CA ASN A 130 8.70 4.94 -14.30
C ASN A 130 8.52 3.86 -13.22
N LYS A 131 8.78 2.60 -13.58
CA LYS A 131 8.59 1.44 -12.68
C LYS A 131 9.52 1.39 -11.47
N HIS A 132 10.57 2.23 -11.45
CA HIS A 132 11.49 2.34 -10.32
C HIS A 132 11.11 3.42 -9.32
N ASP A 133 10.22 4.33 -9.72
CA ASP A 133 9.81 5.45 -8.88
C ASP A 133 8.75 5.03 -7.85
N TRP A 134 8.72 5.77 -6.74
CA TRP A 134 7.66 5.68 -5.74
C TRP A 134 6.28 5.74 -6.39
N LEU A 135 5.42 4.78 -6.06
CA LEU A 135 4.02 4.77 -6.46
C LEU A 135 3.14 5.18 -5.28
N VAL A 136 2.38 6.24 -5.47
CA VAL A 136 1.19 6.50 -4.66
C VAL A 136 0.03 5.75 -5.29
N MET A 137 -0.50 4.76 -4.58
CA MET A 137 -1.63 3.96 -5.06
C MET A 137 -2.75 4.02 -4.03
N CYS A 138 -3.94 4.47 -4.45
CA CYS A 138 -5.17 4.43 -3.67
C CYS A 138 -6.20 3.55 -4.40
N GLY A 139 -6.91 2.68 -3.70
CA GLY A 139 -7.98 1.88 -4.30
C GLY A 139 -9.00 1.44 -3.27
N THR A 140 -10.23 1.20 -3.70
CA THR A 140 -11.32 0.72 -2.84
C THR A 140 -12.00 -0.49 -3.46
N ASN A 141 -12.56 -1.35 -2.61
CA ASN A 141 -13.46 -2.41 -3.05
C ASN A 141 -14.93 -1.98 -3.14
N GLY A 142 -15.29 -0.79 -2.65
CA GLY A 142 -16.68 -0.33 -2.59
C GLY A 142 -17.15 0.47 -3.81
N ALA A 143 -16.27 0.78 -4.76
CA ALA A 143 -16.59 1.55 -5.96
C ALA A 143 -15.60 1.25 -7.11
N GLN A 144 -15.92 1.69 -8.32
CA GLN A 144 -14.98 1.69 -9.45
C GLN A 144 -13.99 2.84 -9.30
N ARG A 145 -13.08 2.72 -8.33
CA ARG A 145 -12.17 3.80 -7.97
C ARG A 145 -10.81 3.28 -7.53
N VAL A 146 -9.81 3.63 -8.33
CA VAL A 146 -8.39 3.32 -8.13
C VAL A 146 -7.62 4.48 -8.74
N TYR A 147 -6.70 5.05 -7.98
CA TYR A 147 -5.83 6.15 -8.37
C TYR A 147 -4.36 5.71 -8.27
N ALA A 148 -3.60 5.96 -9.34
CA ALA A 148 -2.15 5.84 -9.36
C ALA A 148 -1.57 7.23 -9.65
N ASP A 149 -0.76 7.76 -8.73
CA ASP A 149 -0.17 9.11 -8.82
C ASP A 149 -1.20 10.22 -9.10
N GLY A 150 -2.41 10.09 -8.55
CA GLY A 150 -3.49 11.05 -8.70
C GLY A 150 -4.32 10.87 -9.98
N VAL A 151 -4.00 9.87 -10.81
CA VAL A 151 -4.75 9.56 -12.04
C VAL A 151 -5.70 8.38 -11.79
N GLN A 152 -7.00 8.57 -12.09
CA GLN A 152 -7.99 7.50 -12.00
C GLN A 152 -7.73 6.43 -13.08
N ILE A 153 -7.59 5.16 -12.68
CA ILE A 153 -7.25 4.04 -13.57
C ILE A 153 -8.18 2.82 -13.42
N ALA A 154 -9.27 2.93 -12.66
CA ALA A 154 -10.19 1.83 -12.42
C ALA A 154 -11.03 1.49 -13.66
N THR A 155 -11.07 0.20 -14.00
CA THR A 155 -11.94 -0.37 -15.06
C THR A 155 -13.13 -1.14 -14.52
N GLY A 156 -13.19 -1.38 -13.19
CA GLY A 156 -14.31 -2.07 -12.58
C GLY A 156 -14.38 -1.87 -11.06
N SER A 157 -15.55 -2.21 -10.51
CA SER A 157 -15.83 -2.20 -9.06
C SER A 157 -15.89 -3.64 -8.53
N ARG A 158 -15.57 -3.81 -7.24
CA ARG A 158 -15.84 -5.07 -6.52
C ARG A 158 -17.20 -5.10 -5.85
N ASN A 159 -17.91 -3.97 -5.77
CA ASN A 159 -19.20 -3.84 -5.09
C ASN A 159 -19.18 -4.43 -3.66
N GLY A 160 -18.10 -4.16 -2.91
CA GLY A 160 -17.86 -4.69 -1.56
C GLY A 160 -17.23 -6.09 -1.50
N GLY A 161 -17.06 -6.79 -2.64
CA GLY A 161 -16.28 -8.03 -2.71
C GLY A 161 -14.81 -7.80 -2.33
N SER A 162 -14.04 -8.87 -2.12
CA SER A 162 -12.61 -8.73 -1.73
C SER A 162 -12.39 -8.02 -0.38
N GLY A 163 -13.39 -8.01 0.51
CA GLY A 163 -13.27 -7.52 1.89
C GLY A 163 -12.84 -8.61 2.88
N ASN A 164 -12.70 -8.23 4.15
CA ASN A 164 -12.32 -9.11 5.28
C ASN A 164 -11.00 -9.85 5.04
N LYS A 165 -9.97 -9.11 4.60
CA LYS A 165 -8.67 -9.67 4.26
C LYS A 165 -7.58 -9.31 5.25
N LYS A 166 -6.58 -10.19 5.31
CA LYS A 166 -5.30 -9.93 5.97
C LYS A 166 -4.33 -9.35 4.95
N LEU A 167 -3.69 -8.22 5.26
CA LEU A 167 -2.72 -7.57 4.35
C LEU A 167 -1.30 -7.90 4.77
N GLY A 168 -0.42 -8.10 3.80
CA GLY A 168 1.01 -8.24 4.03
C GLY A 168 1.86 -7.67 2.90
N ILE A 169 3.16 -7.58 3.18
CA ILE A 169 4.19 -7.29 2.17
C ILE A 169 4.92 -8.60 1.91
N ASN A 170 5.01 -9.00 0.64
CA ASN A 170 5.49 -10.32 0.21
C ASN A 170 4.77 -11.51 0.88
N TYR A 171 3.61 -11.27 1.51
CA TYR A 171 2.91 -12.25 2.33
C TYR A 171 1.40 -12.07 2.20
N GLY A 172 0.68 -13.13 1.87
CA GLY A 172 -0.77 -13.20 1.93
C GLY A 172 -1.20 -14.48 2.64
N ASP A 173 -1.79 -14.34 3.83
CA ASP A 173 -2.29 -15.50 4.58
C ASP A 173 -3.39 -16.23 3.80
N GLY A 174 -3.16 -17.50 3.47
CA GLY A 174 -4.06 -18.26 2.58
C GLY A 174 -4.09 -17.76 1.12
N SER A 175 -3.11 -16.98 0.68
CA SER A 175 -2.99 -16.58 -0.73
C SER A 175 -2.50 -17.74 -1.60
N CYS A 176 -3.08 -17.88 -2.80
CA CYS A 176 -2.60 -18.80 -3.82
C CYS A 176 -1.31 -18.31 -4.51
N CYS A 177 -0.86 -17.10 -4.23
CA CYS A 177 0.23 -16.43 -4.94
C CYS A 177 1.43 -16.06 -4.03
N ASN A 178 1.60 -16.75 -2.90
CA ASN A 178 2.69 -16.46 -1.95
C ASN A 178 4.11 -16.61 -2.53
N GLY A 179 4.29 -17.28 -3.68
CA GLY A 179 5.57 -17.32 -4.40
C GLY A 179 5.88 -16.06 -5.23
N GLU A 180 4.92 -15.14 -5.37
CA GLU A 180 5.08 -13.92 -6.18
C GLU A 180 5.67 -12.75 -5.38
N THR A 181 6.83 -12.95 -4.75
CA THR A 181 7.50 -11.93 -3.92
C THR A 181 8.44 -11.02 -4.71
N SER A 182 8.74 -9.84 -4.14
CA SER A 182 9.57 -8.80 -4.77
C SER A 182 10.68 -8.30 -3.86
N ASP A 183 11.67 -7.63 -4.43
CA ASP A 183 12.52 -6.70 -3.70
C ASP A 183 11.76 -5.38 -3.55
N TRP A 184 11.58 -4.89 -2.31
CA TRP A 184 10.61 -3.82 -2.02
C TRP A 184 11.13 -2.74 -1.07
N ALA A 185 10.54 -1.56 -1.22
CA ALA A 185 10.51 -0.50 -0.20
C ALA A 185 9.07 0.00 -0.03
N VAL A 186 8.62 0.15 1.21
CA VAL A 186 7.29 0.67 1.58
C VAL A 186 7.47 1.79 2.60
N ALA A 187 6.92 2.95 2.30
CA ALA A 187 7.01 4.14 3.13
C ALA A 187 5.74 4.36 3.94
N GLU A 188 4.55 4.13 3.38
CA GLU A 188 3.30 4.42 4.09
C GLU A 188 2.18 3.46 3.69
N ILE A 189 1.32 3.12 4.67
CA ILE A 189 0.10 2.34 4.47
C ILE A 189 -1.04 3.00 5.25
N MET A 190 -2.14 3.29 4.57
CA MET A 190 -3.34 3.88 5.16
C MET A 190 -4.56 3.06 4.73
N VAL A 191 -5.40 2.69 5.69
CA VAL A 191 -6.63 1.95 5.43
C VAL A 191 -7.81 2.66 6.06
N TRP A 192 -8.88 2.81 5.28
CA TRP A 192 -10.18 3.24 5.76
C TRP A 192 -11.17 2.09 5.76
N ASN A 193 -12.11 2.06 6.71
CA ASN A 193 -13.20 1.09 6.79
C ASN A 193 -14.44 1.48 5.96
N ARG A 194 -14.22 2.26 4.91
CA ARG A 194 -15.24 2.74 3.98
C ARG A 194 -14.63 3.01 2.60
N ALA A 195 -15.48 3.15 1.59
CA ALA A 195 -15.06 3.69 0.32
C ALA A 195 -14.89 5.22 0.45
N LEU A 196 -13.67 5.71 0.26
CA LEU A 196 -13.41 7.14 0.13
C LEU A 196 -13.99 7.66 -1.19
N SER A 197 -14.45 8.91 -1.22
CA SER A 197 -14.82 9.61 -2.46
C SER A 197 -13.60 9.89 -3.34
N ASP A 198 -13.83 10.36 -4.57
CA ASP A 198 -12.76 10.79 -5.49
C ASP A 198 -11.92 11.92 -4.85
N ASP A 199 -12.58 12.95 -4.31
CA ASP A 199 -11.91 14.09 -3.65
C ASP A 199 -11.09 13.66 -2.43
N GLU A 200 -11.60 12.70 -1.66
CA GLU A 200 -10.89 12.15 -0.50
C GLU A 200 -9.65 11.36 -0.91
N MET A 201 -9.74 10.51 -1.95
CA MET A 201 -8.56 9.79 -2.47
C MET A 201 -7.52 10.72 -3.09
N LEU A 202 -7.96 11.77 -3.79
CA LEU A 202 -7.08 12.80 -4.33
C LEU A 202 -6.42 13.62 -3.22
N SER A 203 -7.13 13.91 -2.13
CA SER A 203 -6.57 14.59 -0.96
C SER A 203 -5.48 13.76 -0.28
N VAL A 204 -5.71 12.45 -0.11
CA VAL A 204 -4.68 11.53 0.41
C VAL A 204 -3.49 11.43 -0.55
N THR A 205 -3.76 11.38 -1.87
CA THR A 205 -2.70 11.35 -2.88
C THR A 205 -1.84 12.61 -2.82
N LYS A 206 -2.46 13.78 -2.71
CA LYS A 206 -1.78 15.07 -2.55
C LYS A 206 -0.91 15.08 -1.31
N TYR A 207 -1.41 14.61 -0.16
CA TYR A 207 -0.59 14.47 1.04
C TYR A 207 0.65 13.57 0.79
N LEU A 208 0.48 12.38 0.22
CA LEU A 208 1.60 11.47 -0.03
C LEU A 208 2.62 12.04 -1.02
N GLN A 209 2.17 12.82 -2.02
CA GLN A 209 3.04 13.46 -3.01
C GLN A 209 3.73 14.72 -2.48
N ASP A 210 3.00 15.59 -1.78
CA ASP A 210 3.50 16.91 -1.41
C ASP A 210 4.24 16.89 -0.07
N ASP A 211 3.86 16.00 0.86
CA ASP A 211 4.39 15.99 2.22
C ASP A 211 5.47 14.92 2.42
N ILE A 212 5.35 13.77 1.75
CA ILE A 212 6.27 12.63 1.93
C ILE A 212 7.31 12.52 0.81
N LEU A 213 6.90 12.64 -0.46
CA LEU A 213 7.80 12.66 -1.62
C LEU A 213 8.43 14.04 -1.84
#